data_AF-G5NMI1-F1
#
_entry.id   AF-G5NMI1-F1
#
_cell.length_a   1.000
_cell.length_b   1.000
_cell.length_c   1.000
_cell.angle_alpha   90.00
_cell.angle_beta   90.00
_cell.angle_gamma   90.00
#
_symmetry.space_group_name_H-M   'P 1'
#
loop_
_entity.id
_entity.type
_entity.pdbx_description
1 polymer ?
#
loop_
_entity_poly.entity_id
_entity_poly.type
_entity_poly.pdbx_seq_one_letter_code
_entity_poly.pdbx_strand_id
1 'polypeptide(L)' 'MNPPFQHAQDIRHIQHALTLLEPGGILTAVCLNGPRQQKILRPLSDVWEPLPRGTFTYTDVSTVLLRIQN' A
#
# COMPACT_ATOMS: atom_id res chain seq x y z
N MET A 1 7.62 1.70 -2.43
CA MET A 1 7.96 0.33 -1.99
C MET A 1 6.91 -0.68 -2.48
N ASN A 2 7.29 -1.94 -2.68
CA ASN A 2 6.37 -3.02 -3.05
C ASN A 2 6.51 -4.18 -2.04
N PRO A 3 5.85 -4.09 -0.86
CA PRO A 3 5.96 -5.11 0.18
C PRO A 3 5.27 -6.43 -0.21
N PRO A 4 5.61 -7.55 0.46
CA PRO A 4 4.93 -8.83 0.27
C PRO A 4 3.42 -8.75 0.55
N PHE A 5 2.60 -9.35 -0.30
CA PHE A 5 1.13 -9.33 -0.18
C PHE A 5 0.55 -10.38 0.77
N GLN A 6 1.34 -11.40 1.12
CA GLN A 6 0.85 -12.54 1.91
C GLN A 6 0.51 -12.12 3.35
N HIS A 7 -0.57 -12.69 3.90
CA HIS A 7 -0.96 -12.52 5.31
C HIS A 7 -1.08 -11.06 5.80
N ALA A 8 -1.42 -10.13 4.90
CA ALA A 8 -1.50 -8.69 5.19
C ALA A 8 -0.16 -8.08 5.68
N GLN A 9 0.97 -8.64 5.23
CA GLN A 9 2.30 -8.09 5.49
C GLN A 9 2.47 -6.71 4.88
N ASP A 10 1.83 -6.44 3.73
CA ASP A 10 1.76 -5.13 3.10
C ASP A 10 1.37 -4.02 4.08
N ILE A 11 0.31 -4.21 4.87
CA ILE A 11 -0.14 -3.26 5.88
C ILE A 11 0.95 -3.01 6.93
N ARG A 12 1.54 -4.08 7.48
CA ARG A 12 2.56 -3.98 8.54
C ARG A 12 3.80 -3.24 8.05
N HIS A 13 4.26 -3.57 6.85
CA HIS A 13 5.45 -2.98 6.24
C HIS A 13 5.23 -1.50 5.91
N ILE A 14 4.06 -1.14 5.38
CA ILE A 14 3.73 0.26 5.07
C ILE A 14 3.66 1.09 6.37
N GLN A 15 2.96 0.58 7.40
CA GLN A 15 2.90 1.27 8.68
C GLN A 15 4.27 1.43 9.33
N HIS A 16 5.12 0.41 9.28
CA HIS A 16 6.48 0.53 9.80
C HIS A 16 7.31 1.53 8.99
N ALA A 17 7.21 1.52 7.66
CA ALA A 17 7.93 2.46 6.80
C ALA A 17 7.56 3.93 7.10
N LEU A 18 6.28 4.21 7.41
CA LEU A 18 5.86 5.56 7.83
C LEU A 18 6.60 6.06 9.08
N THR A 19 6.87 5.17 10.05
CA THR A 19 7.61 5.55 11.28
C THR A 19 9.08 5.89 11.04
N LEU A 20 9.61 5.56 9.86
CA LEU A 20 11.00 5.81 9.48
C LEU A 20 11.18 7.12 8.70
N LEU A 21 10.07 7.76 8.30
CA LEU A 21 10.11 9.00 7.53
C LEU A 21 10.32 10.20 8.45
N GLU A 22 11.13 11.13 8.00
CA GLU A 22 11.19 12.48 8.58
C GLU A 22 9.83 13.20 8.41
N PRO A 23 9.54 14.21 9.24
CA PRO A 23 8.34 15.04 9.07
C PRO A 23 8.24 15.64 7.67
N GLY A 24 7.06 15.54 7.03
CA GLY A 24 6.85 15.95 5.63
C GLY A 24 7.31 14.91 4.60
N GLY A 25 7.86 13.78 5.04
CA GLY A 25 8.27 12.68 4.16
C GLY A 25 7.09 12.04 3.44
N ILE A 26 7.36 11.51 2.25
CA ILE A 26 6.33 10.89 1.39
C ILE A 26 6.63 9.40 1.24
N LEU A 27 5.63 8.56 1.52
CA LEU A 27 5.64 7.14 1.21
C LEU A 27 4.74 6.85 0.02
N THR A 28 5.31 6.26 -1.04
CA THR A 28 4.53 5.64 -2.11
C THR A 28 4.69 4.13 -2.04
N ALA A 29 3.58 3.38 -2.06
CA ALA A 29 3.60 1.92 -1.96
C ALA A 29 2.59 1.24 -2.88
N VAL A 30 2.86 -0.01 -3.24
CA VAL A 30 1.87 -0.91 -3.83
C VAL A 30 1.36 -1.85 -2.75
N CYS A 31 0.05 -2.04 -2.65
CA CYS A 31 -0.52 -3.06 -1.75
C CYS A 31 -1.72 -3.75 -2.38
N LEU A 32 -2.24 -4.78 -1.70
CA LEU A 32 -3.50 -5.40 -2.12
C LEU A 32 -4.65 -4.40 -1.98
N ASN A 33 -5.60 -4.45 -2.90
CA ASN A 33 -6.83 -3.66 -2.81
C ASN A 33 -7.94 -4.43 -2.07
N GLY A 34 -7.56 -5.11 -0.98
CA GLY A 34 -8.47 -5.90 -0.15
C GLY A 34 -9.23 -5.06 0.88
N PRO A 35 -10.28 -5.60 1.51
CA PRO A 35 -11.10 -4.86 2.48
C PRO A 35 -10.31 -4.39 3.72
N ARG A 36 -9.27 -5.13 4.12
CA ARG A 36 -8.40 -4.75 5.24
C ARG A 36 -7.53 -3.54 4.88
N GLN A 37 -6.90 -3.57 3.71
CA GLN A 37 -6.07 -2.49 3.20
C GLN A 37 -6.89 -1.22 2.98
N GLN A 38 -8.09 -1.35 2.41
CA GLN A 38 -9.02 -0.22 2.26
C GLN A 38 -9.45 0.37 3.61
N LYS A 39 -9.67 -0.46 4.63
CA LYS A 39 -10.06 0.03 5.96
C LYS A 39 -8.91 0.75 6.68
N ILE A 40 -7.67 0.27 6.53
CA ILE A 40 -6.53 0.73 7.34
C ILE A 40 -5.67 1.77 6.62
N LEU A 41 -5.33 1.55 5.35
CA LEU A 41 -4.38 2.37 4.61
C LEU A 41 -5.05 3.51 3.85
N ARG A 42 -6.24 3.29 3.28
CA ARG A 42 -6.94 4.30 2.49
C ARG A 42 -7.22 5.60 3.27
N PRO A 43 -7.63 5.59 4.55
CA PRO A 43 -7.82 6.81 5.33
C PRO A 43 -6.53 7.60 5.58
N LEU A 44 -5.37 6.95 5.50
CA LEU A 44 -4.05 7.57 5.66
C LEU A 44 -3.51 8.11 4.34
N SER A 45 -4.10 7.71 3.21
CA SER A 45 -3.54 7.96 1.88
C SER A 45 -4.20 9.16 1.22
N ASP A 46 -3.39 10.05 0.64
CA ASP A 46 -3.87 11.17 -0.18
C ASP A 46 -4.03 10.75 -1.65
N VAL A 47 -3.39 9.66 -2.07
CA VAL A 47 -3.60 9.00 -3.37
C VAL A 47 -3.94 7.53 -3.16
N TRP A 48 -4.95 7.05 -3.89
CA TRP A 48 -5.36 5.64 -3.92
C TRP A 48 -5.77 5.26 -5.35
N GLU A 49 -4.84 4.74 -6.14
CA GLU A 49 -5.01 4.42 -7.55
C GLU A 49 -5.06 2.90 -7.76
N PRO A 50 -6.24 2.31 -8.05
CA PRO A 50 -6.33 0.89 -8.40
C PRO A 50 -5.54 0.60 -9.66
N LEU A 51 -4.66 -0.41 -9.62
CA LEU A 51 -3.90 -0.84 -10.78
C LEU A 51 -4.70 -1.87 -11.59
N PRO A 52 -4.51 -1.92 -12.93
CA PRO A 52 -5.15 -2.94 -13.76
C PRO A 52 -4.83 -4.37 -13.27
N ARG A 53 -5.80 -5.28 -13.42
CA ARG A 53 -5.54 -6.70 -13.13
C ARG A 53 -4.47 -7.25 -14.07
N GLY A 54 -3.68 -8.20 -13.56
CA GLY A 54 -2.57 -8.78 -14.32
C GLY A 54 -1.33 -7.89 -14.43
N THR A 55 -1.32 -6.71 -13.78
CA THR A 55 -0.11 -5.84 -13.72
C THR A 55 1.06 -6.55 -13.05
N PHE A 56 0.81 -7.43 -12.08
CA PHE A 56 1.84 -8.21 -11.39
C PHE A 56 1.77 -9.68 -11.76
N THR A 57 2.91 -10.25 -12.16
CA THR A 57 3.05 -11.67 -12.46
C THR A 57 2.87 -12.53 -11.21
N TYR A 58 2.41 -13.77 -11.37
CA TYR A 58 2.23 -14.76 -10.29
C TYR A 58 1.17 -14.42 -9.24
N THR A 59 0.35 -13.39 -9.47
CA THR A 59 -0.78 -13.03 -8.61
C THR A 59 -1.95 -12.48 -9.43
N ASP A 60 -3.16 -13.06 -9.32
CA ASP A 60 -4.39 -12.49 -9.90
C ASP A 60 -5.08 -11.48 -8.95
N VAL A 61 -4.33 -10.99 -7.97
CA VAL A 61 -4.85 -10.14 -6.90
C VAL A 61 -5.05 -8.71 -7.38
N SER A 62 -6.12 -8.09 -6.92
CA SER A 62 -6.34 -6.66 -7.11
C SER A 62 -5.32 -5.87 -6.29
N THR A 63 -4.66 -4.89 -6.90
CA THR A 63 -3.64 -4.05 -6.26
C THR A 63 -3.93 -2.57 -6.45
N VAL A 64 -3.26 -1.75 -5.66
CA VAL A 64 -3.38 -0.29 -5.64
C VAL A 64 -2.00 0.33 -5.44
N LEU A 65 -1.74 1.41 -6.17
CA LEU A 65 -0.69 2.37 -5.86
C LEU A 65 -1.25 3.42 -4.90
N LEU A 66 -0.62 3.57 -3.73
CA LEU A 66 -1.00 4.56 -2.73
C LEU A 66 0.14 5.52 -2.44
N ARG A 67 -0.22 6.74 -2.03
CA ARG A 67 0.69 7.74 -1.47
C ARG A 67 0.17 8.18 -0.11
N ILE A 68 1.10 8.35 0.82
CA ILE A 68 0.88 8.87 2.17
C ILE A 68 1.93 9.95 2.41
N GLN A 69 1.52 11.09 2.97
CA GLN A 69 2.40 12.15 3.41
C GLN A 69 2.37 12.19 4.95
N ASN A 70 3.54 12.07 5.58
CA ASN A 70 3.72 12.01 7.04
C ASN A 70 3.86 13.40 7.66
#